data_AF-A0A2G6HYL6-F1
#
_entry.id   AF-A0A2G6HYL6-F1
#
_cell.length_a   1.000
_cell.length_b   1.000
_cell.length_c   1.000
_cell.angle_alpha   90.00
_cell.angle_beta   90.00
_cell.angle_gamma   90.00
#
_symmetry.space_group_name_H-M   'P 1'
#
loop_
_entity.id
_entity.type
_entity.pdbx_description
1 polymer ?
#
loop_
_entity_poly.entity_id
_entity_poly.type
_entity_poly.pdbx_seq_one_letter_code
_entity_poly.pdbx_strand_id
1 'polypeptide(L)'
;NIRVISIIDMFLEHTRAFMYFNGGRQDVFLSSADWMTRNLDHRVELLFPVSSPEHKHRIASALESYFMDNTHAWELNADGTWKKIIPGKGTAEFRAQESFARKAAENAAEREKCERKALKVRRKAP
;
A
#
# COMPACT_ATOMS: atom_id res chain seq x y z
N ASN A 1 -0.63 -3.78 -23.13
CA ASN A 1 -1.07 -4.50 -21.93
C ASN A 1 -1.22 -3.53 -20.78
N ILE A 2 -2.45 -3.11 -20.48
CA ILE A 2 -2.77 -2.22 -19.34
C ILE A 2 -3.87 -2.91 -18.54
N ARG A 3 -3.70 -2.98 -17.22
CA ARG A 3 -4.70 -3.48 -16.27
C ARG A 3 -4.98 -2.36 -15.28
N VAL A 4 -6.24 -2.04 -15.05
CA VAL A 4 -6.66 -0.97 -14.14
C VAL A 4 -7.59 -1.55 -13.10
N ILE A 5 -7.24 -1.33 -11.84
CA ILE A 5 -8.01 -1.76 -10.67
C ILE A 5 -8.41 -0.52 -9.87
N SER A 6 -9.62 -0.52 -9.34
CA SER A 6 -10.12 0.46 -8.39
C SER A 6 -10.57 -0.25 -7.11
N ILE A 7 -10.12 0.21 -5.96
CA ILE A 7 -10.52 -0.33 -4.66
C ILE A 7 -11.55 0.61 -4.05
N ILE A 8 -12.75 0.08 -3.77
CA ILE A 8 -13.81 0.82 -3.09
C ILE A 8 -14.11 0.12 -1.78
N ASP A 9 -13.64 0.71 -0.69
CA ASP A 9 -13.69 0.13 0.65
C ASP A 9 -13.82 1.24 1.72
N MET A 10 -13.65 0.90 2.99
CA MET A 10 -13.90 1.75 4.15
C MET A 10 -13.00 2.99 4.21
N PHE A 11 -11.71 2.85 3.90
CA PHE A 11 -10.77 3.96 3.86
C PHE A 11 -10.66 4.54 2.46
N LEU A 12 -10.50 5.85 2.39
CA LEU A 12 -10.21 6.54 1.13
C LEU A 12 -8.73 6.37 0.77
N GLU A 13 -8.46 5.66 -0.32
CA GLU A 13 -7.10 5.51 -0.84
C GLU A 13 -6.59 6.83 -1.42
N HIS A 14 -5.85 7.59 -0.59
CA HIS A 14 -5.29 8.89 -0.96
C HIS A 14 -3.79 8.81 -1.34
N THR A 15 -3.18 7.63 -1.21
CA THR A 15 -1.76 7.43 -1.52
C THR A 15 -1.53 7.51 -3.02
N ARG A 16 -0.60 8.38 -3.45
CA ARG A 16 -0.06 8.39 -4.82
C ARG A 16 1.36 7.85 -4.78
N ALA A 17 1.55 6.69 -5.40
CA ALA A 17 2.84 6.02 -5.47
C ALA A 17 3.08 5.50 -6.90
N PHE A 18 4.34 5.53 -7.31
CA PHE A 18 4.78 5.04 -8.62
C PHE A 18 5.87 3.99 -8.42
N MET A 19 5.72 2.85 -9.09
CA MET A 19 6.71 1.77 -9.05
C MET A 19 7.14 1.44 -10.48
N TYR A 20 8.44 1.51 -10.73
CA TYR A 20 9.06 1.20 -12.01
C TYR A 20 9.93 -0.04 -11.85
N PHE A 21 9.79 -1.02 -12.75
CA PHE A 21 10.55 -2.26 -12.68
C PHE A 21 12.04 -2.08 -13.03
N ASN A 22 12.36 -1.16 -13.96
CA ASN A 22 13.72 -0.77 -14.35
C ASN A 22 14.71 -1.95 -14.51
N GLY A 23 14.33 -2.94 -15.34
CA GLY A 23 15.16 -4.12 -15.60
C GLY A 23 15.43 -5.00 -14.37
N GLY A 24 14.56 -4.96 -13.35
CA GLY A 24 14.69 -5.70 -12.10
C GLY A 24 15.13 -4.84 -10.91
N ARG A 25 15.58 -3.59 -11.15
CA ARG A 25 15.94 -2.65 -10.10
C ARG A 25 14.76 -1.75 -9.75
N GLN A 26 13.85 -2.24 -8.91
CA GLN A 26 12.64 -1.51 -8.58
C GLN A 26 12.92 -0.09 -8.00
N ASP A 27 12.35 0.91 -8.68
CA ASP A 27 12.36 2.30 -8.24
C ASP A 27 10.96 2.70 -7.82
N VAL A 28 10.84 3.17 -6.58
CA VAL A 28 9.57 3.55 -5.95
C VAL A 28 9.63 5.03 -5.63
N PHE A 29 8.56 5.73 -5.98
CA PHE A 29 8.36 7.15 -5.71
C PHE A 29 7.03 7.36 -5.01
N LEU A 30 6.98 8.35 -4.12
CA LEU A 30 5.75 8.85 -3.51
C LEU A 30 5.51 10.28 -3.98
N SER A 31 4.24 10.64 -4.11
CA SER A 31 3.86 11.96 -4.60
C SER A 31 2.70 12.58 -3.85
N SER A 32 2.66 13.92 -3.84
CA SER A 32 1.49 14.68 -3.47
C SER A 32 0.44 14.76 -4.59
N ALA A 33 0.84 14.53 -5.84
CA ALA A 33 0.00 14.72 -7.04
C ALA A 33 -0.48 13.42 -7.68
N ASP A 34 -1.64 13.49 -8.31
CA ASP A 34 -2.09 12.51 -9.31
C ASP A 34 -1.78 13.02 -10.73
N TRP A 35 -2.10 12.22 -11.75
CA TRP A 35 -1.82 12.52 -13.16
C TRP A 35 -2.85 13.43 -13.84
N MET A 36 -3.53 14.29 -13.08
CA MET A 36 -4.42 15.27 -13.69
C MET A 36 -3.64 16.52 -14.10
N THR A 37 -3.92 17.05 -15.30
CA THR A 37 -3.25 18.21 -15.92
C THR A 37 -3.10 19.39 -14.94
N ARG A 38 -4.15 19.68 -14.16
CA ARG A 38 -4.11 20.77 -13.17
C ARG A 38 -3.01 20.60 -12.11
N ASN A 39 -2.66 19.37 -11.75
CA ASN A 39 -1.61 19.09 -10.77
C ASN A 39 -0.22 19.16 -11.42
N LEU A 40 -0.10 18.88 -12.72
CA LEU A 40 1.17 18.89 -13.45
C LEU A 40 1.56 20.30 -13.94
N ASP A 41 0.59 21.09 -14.39
CA ASP A 41 0.86 22.36 -15.09
C ASP A 41 0.56 23.61 -14.24
N HIS A 42 -0.27 23.47 -13.21
CA HIS A 42 -0.83 24.62 -12.48
C HIS A 42 -0.62 24.57 -10.97
N ARG A 43 0.01 23.53 -10.44
CA ARG A 43 0.29 23.37 -9.01
C ARG A 43 1.76 23.05 -8.79
N VAL A 44 2.29 23.53 -7.67
CA VAL A 44 3.59 23.09 -7.17
C VAL A 44 3.36 21.81 -6.38
N GLU A 45 3.95 20.71 -6.84
CA GLU A 45 3.76 19.37 -6.30
C GLU A 45 5.11 18.71 -6.01
N LEU A 46 5.11 17.69 -5.14
CA LEU A 46 6.29 16.95 -4.76
C LEU A 46 6.20 15.51 -5.29
N LEU A 47 7.31 15.05 -5.86
CA LEU A 47 7.57 13.66 -6.21
C LEU A 47 8.98 13.35 -5.72
N PHE A 48 9.12 12.34 -4.86
CA PHE A 48 10.43 12.00 -4.30
C PHE A 48 10.69 10.49 -4.33
N PRO A 49 11.95 10.09 -4.57
CA PRO A 49 12.33 8.68 -4.55
C PRO A 49 12.37 8.15 -3.12
N VAL A 50 12.01 6.89 -2.95
CA VAL A 50 12.18 6.16 -1.68
C VAL A 50 13.55 5.46 -1.71
N SER A 51 14.50 5.93 -0.91
CA SER A 51 15.88 5.41 -0.95
C SER A 51 16.09 4.11 -0.16
N SER A 52 15.38 3.94 0.97
CA SER A 52 15.54 2.75 1.83
C SER A 52 14.99 1.50 1.14
N PRO A 53 15.79 0.42 0.98
CA PRO A 53 15.32 -0.84 0.41
C PRO A 53 14.12 -1.43 1.16
N GLU A 54 14.12 -1.33 2.50
CA GLU A 54 13.02 -1.80 3.34
C GLU A 54 11.71 -1.06 3.03
N HIS A 55 11.77 0.27 2.92
CA HIS A 55 10.60 1.08 2.61
C HIS A 55 10.12 0.85 1.18
N LYS A 56 11.04 0.71 0.20
CA LYS A 56 10.69 0.33 -1.18
C LYS A 56 9.90 -0.98 -1.18
N HIS A 57 10.42 -2.02 -0.52
CA HIS A 57 9.78 -3.32 -0.46
C HIS A 57 8.42 -3.29 0.23
N ARG A 58 8.28 -2.52 1.31
CA ARG A 58 7.01 -2.34 2.01
C ARG A 58 5.95 -1.68 1.12
N ILE A 59 6.33 -0.63 0.40
CA ILE A 59 5.41 0.08 -0.50
C ILE A 59 5.06 -0.79 -1.71
N ALA A 60 6.05 -1.46 -2.31
CA ALA A 60 5.82 -2.40 -3.42
C ALA A 60 4.85 -3.51 -3.02
N SER A 61 5.09 -4.16 -1.88
CA SER A 61 4.18 -5.17 -1.32
C SER A 61 2.77 -4.64 -1.09
N ALA A 62 2.63 -3.38 -0.66
CA ALA A 62 1.32 -2.75 -0.47
C ALA A 62 0.61 -2.51 -1.82
N LEU A 63 1.33 -2.01 -2.82
CA LEU A 63 0.81 -1.83 -4.17
C LEU A 63 0.37 -3.15 -4.81
N GLU A 64 1.17 -4.21 -4.66
CA GLU A 64 0.84 -5.56 -5.13
C GLU A 64 -0.40 -6.12 -4.44
N SER A 65 -0.60 -5.82 -3.15
CA SER A 65 -1.77 -6.27 -2.39
C SER A 65 -3.08 -5.76 -3.01
N TYR A 66 -3.12 -4.54 -3.57
CA TYR A 66 -4.33 -4.06 -4.26
C TYR A 66 -4.70 -4.89 -5.49
N PHE A 67 -3.72 -5.46 -6.20
CA PHE A 67 -3.97 -6.34 -7.34
C PHE A 67 -4.39 -7.76 -6.94
N MET A 68 -4.18 -8.13 -5.67
CA MET A 68 -4.63 -9.38 -5.07
C MET A 68 -6.03 -9.27 -4.45
N ASP A 69 -6.52 -8.06 -4.20
CA ASP A 69 -7.86 -7.85 -3.64
C ASP A 69 -8.92 -8.45 -4.55
N ASN A 70 -9.73 -9.33 -3.98
CA ASN A 70 -10.78 -10.03 -4.69
C ASN A 70 -12.17 -9.83 -4.05
N THR A 71 -12.29 -8.89 -3.11
CA THR A 71 -13.53 -8.64 -2.35
C THR A 71 -14.10 -7.23 -2.57
N HIS A 72 -13.21 -6.25 -2.75
CA HIS A 72 -13.52 -4.82 -2.87
C HIS A 72 -12.90 -4.17 -4.12
N ALA A 73 -12.13 -4.94 -4.90
CA ALA A 73 -11.58 -4.50 -6.17
C ALA A 73 -12.60 -4.53 -7.33
N TRP A 74 -12.48 -3.54 -8.21
CA TRP A 74 -13.17 -3.43 -9.49
C TRP A 74 -12.15 -3.33 -10.60
N GLU A 75 -12.36 -4.05 -11.70
CA GLU A 75 -11.49 -4.04 -12.87
C GLU A 75 -12.16 -3.29 -14.02
N LEU A 76 -11.39 -2.41 -14.67
CA LEU A 76 -11.82 -1.72 -15.89
C LEU A 76 -11.54 -2.61 -17.10
N ASN A 77 -12.60 -2.98 -17.81
CA ASN A 77 -12.51 -3.71 -19.06
C ASN A 77 -12.15 -2.79 -20.22
N ALA A 78 -11.69 -3.38 -21.33
CA ALA A 78 -11.32 -2.65 -22.54
C ALA A 78 -12.49 -1.88 -23.18
N ASP A 79 -13.74 -2.29 -22.91
CA ASP A 79 -14.96 -1.62 -23.37
C ASP A 79 -15.38 -0.44 -22.47
N GLY A 80 -14.61 -0.13 -21.43
CA GLY A 80 -14.90 0.93 -20.47
C GLY A 80 -15.84 0.52 -19.34
N THR A 81 -16.31 -0.74 -19.31
CA THR A 81 -17.17 -1.22 -18.22
C THR A 81 -16.34 -1.59 -16.99
N TRP A 82 -16.90 -1.32 -15.81
CA TRP A 82 -16.33 -1.73 -14.54
C TRP A 82 -16.99 -3.02 -14.06
N LYS A 83 -16.18 -4.02 -13.73
CA LYS A 83 -16.65 -5.29 -13.16
C LYS A 83 -16.06 -5.49 -11.78
N LYS A 84 -16.92 -5.77 -10.79
CA LYS A 84 -16.46 -6.14 -9.46
C LYS A 84 -15.73 -7.49 -9.52
N ILE A 85 -14.55 -7.56 -8.93
CA ILE A 85 -13.84 -8.81 -8.72
C ILE A 85 -14.52 -9.52 -7.55
N ILE A 86 -14.81 -10.80 -7.74
CA ILE A 86 -15.48 -11.68 -6.78
C ILE A 86 -14.62 -12.94 -6.68
N PRO A 87 -14.37 -13.47 -5.47
CA PRO A 87 -13.59 -14.67 -5.32
C PRO A 87 -14.29 -15.84 -6.02
N GLY A 88 -13.52 -16.67 -6.71
CA GLY A 88 -14.02 -17.92 -7.27
C GLY A 88 -14.39 -18.94 -6.18
N LYS A 89 -15.11 -19.99 -6.57
CA LYS A 89 -15.42 -21.09 -5.64
C LYS A 89 -14.13 -21.74 -5.14
N GLY A 90 -13.92 -21.74 -3.83
CA GLY A 90 -12.74 -22.34 -3.19
C GLY A 90 -11.47 -21.48 -3.21
N THR A 91 -11.51 -20.26 -3.76
CA THR A 91 -10.39 -19.31 -3.60
C THR A 91 -10.52 -18.57 -2.27
N ALA A 92 -9.40 -18.41 -1.57
CA ALA A 92 -9.36 -17.61 -0.36
C ALA A 92 -9.68 -16.13 -0.65
N GLU A 93 -10.46 -15.53 0.23
CA GLU A 93 -10.77 -14.11 0.17
C GLU A 93 -9.54 -13.29 0.61
N PHE A 94 -9.31 -12.19 -0.09
CA PHE A 94 -8.29 -11.22 0.25
C PHE A 94 -8.87 -9.81 0.14
N ARG A 95 -8.73 -9.06 1.24
CA ARG A 95 -9.12 -7.67 1.37
C ARG A 95 -7.90 -6.84 1.75
N ALA A 96 -7.49 -5.92 0.88
CA ALA A 96 -6.24 -5.17 1.03
C ALA A 96 -6.22 -4.33 2.31
N GLN A 97 -7.27 -3.53 2.56
CA GLN A 97 -7.34 -2.64 3.72
C GLN A 97 -7.33 -3.39 5.05
N GLU A 98 -8.04 -4.53 5.13
CA GLU A 98 -8.01 -5.38 6.31
C GLU A 98 -6.61 -5.95 6.55
N SER A 99 -5.92 -6.38 5.48
CA SER A 99 -4.54 -6.86 5.59
C SER A 99 -3.59 -5.79 6.13
N PHE A 100 -3.80 -4.53 5.76
CA PHE A 100 -3.01 -3.39 6.25
C PHE A 100 -3.33 -3.08 7.71
N ALA A 101 -4.61 -3.07 8.08
CA ALA A 101 -5.04 -2.85 9.46
C ALA A 101 -4.47 -3.91 10.40
N ARG A 102 -4.51 -5.19 10.00
CA ARG A 102 -3.91 -6.29 10.76
C ARG A 102 -2.40 -6.10 10.95
N LYS A 103 -1.65 -5.85 9.87
CA LYS A 103 -0.21 -5.58 9.94
C LYS A 103 0.11 -4.36 10.81
N ALA A 104 -0.70 -3.31 10.77
CA ALA A 104 -0.51 -2.13 11.61
C ALA A 104 -0.70 -2.46 13.10
N ALA A 105 -1.73 -3.24 13.44
CA ALA A 105 -1.98 -3.68 14.82
C ALA A 105 -0.85 -4.59 15.36
N GLU A 106 -0.36 -5.52 14.54
CA GLU A 106 0.79 -6.38 14.88
C GLU A 106 2.04 -5.55 15.18
N ASN A 107 2.39 -4.63 14.27
CA ASN A 107 3.53 -3.72 14.44
C ASN A 107 3.41 -2.84 15.69
N ALA A 108 2.20 -2.36 16.02
CA ALA A 108 1.97 -1.58 17.22
C ALA A 108 2.21 -2.42 18.49
N ALA A 109 1.68 -3.64 18.54
CA ALA A 109 1.88 -4.55 19.66
C ALA A 109 3.36 -4.92 19.87
N GLU A 110 4.11 -5.11 18.78
CA GLU A 110 5.55 -5.35 18.83
C GLU A 110 6.34 -4.17 19.38
N ARG A 111 6.00 -2.95 18.94
CA ARG A 111 6.62 -1.71 19.46
C ARG A 111 6.42 -1.58 20.96
N GLU A 112 5.18 -1.76 21.44
CA GLU A 112 4.91 -1.73 22.88
C GLU A 112 5.67 -2.80 23.66
N LYS A 113 5.79 -4.03 23.10
CA LYS A 113 6.59 -5.09 23.73
C LYS A 113 8.06 -4.68 23.82
N CYS A 114 8.63 -4.12 22.76
CA CYS A 114 10.01 -3.63 22.75
C CYS A 114 10.23 -2.49 23.76
N GLU A 115 9.31 -1.51 23.82
CA GLU A 115 9.35 -0.41 24.78
C GLU A 115 9.26 -0.90 26.23
N ARG A 116 8.30 -1.80 26.54
CA ARG A 116 8.20 -2.43 27.87
C ARG A 116 9.46 -3.20 28.26
N LYS A 117 10.12 -3.85 27.30
CA LYS A 117 11.39 -4.57 27.54
C LYS A 117 12.54 -3.61 27.79
N ALA A 118 12.58 -2.47 27.09
CA ALA A 118 13.57 -1.41 27.28
C ALA A 118 13.40 -0.66 28.60
N LEU A 119 12.15 -0.50 29.08
CA LEU A 119 11.81 0.17 30.34
C LEU A 119 12.05 -0.66 31.61
N LYS A 120 12.44 -1.94 31.52
CA LYS A 120 12.81 -2.73 32.71
C LYS A 120 14.08 -2.15 33.35
N VAL A 121 13.88 -1.40 34.44
CA VAL A 121 14.94 -0.75 35.24
C VAL A 121 15.98 -1.79 35.71
N ARG A 122 17.23 -1.62 35.28
CA ARG A 122 18.39 -2.44 35.69
C ARG A 122 18.95 -2.05 37.06
N ARG A 123 18.11 -1.81 38.07
CA ARG A 123 18.59 -1.55 39.44
C ARG A 123 18.20 -2.72 40.33
N LYS A 124 19.21 -3.44 40.81
CA LYS A 124 19.08 -4.31 41.99
C LYS A 124 19.04 -3.38 43.21
N ALA A 125 18.06 -3.55 44.09
CA ALA A 125 18.00 -2.80 45.34
C ALA A 125 19.29 -3.03 46.17
N PRO A 126 19.80 -2.01 46.87
CA PRO A 126 20.98 -2.13 47.73
C PRO A 126 20.75 -3.09 48.90
#